data_AF-A0A7Z0WT98-F1
#
_entry.id   AF-A0A7Z0WT98-F1
#
_cell.length_a   1.000
_cell.length_b   1.000
_cell.length_c   1.000
_cell.angle_alpha   90.00
_cell.angle_beta   90.00
_cell.angle_gamma   90.00
#
_symmetry.space_group_name_H-M   'P 1'
#
loop_
_entity.id
_entity.type
_entity.pdbx_description
1 polymer ?
#
loop_
_entity_poly.entity_id
_entity_poly.type
_entity_poly.pdbx_seq_one_letter_code
_entity_poly.pdbx_strand_id
1 'polypeptide(L)'
;MKFGIMTFNIHHGKGRDRRVDLERTAGVIAESGCDIVGLNEVDQHFSNRSDYEDQIGSLAEQLNMHYAYCPSLSLSSGDSSVNRQYGNALLTRFPIVKERHHSFNFVKGLIEGRSLLEADVRIGDRLLRVFVTHLSLNPWLHGKQTDFLIERVQESDLPVIVMGDFNMKPHSRGWKKVAEKLADLWDERQYGQGFTHPSHRPRRRLDYIFLSRSFHVSVAEVVAVDPNASDHLPLKGIVTY
;
A
#
# COMPACT_ATOMS: atom_id res chain seq x y z
N MET A 1 10.99 -13.88 14.09
CA MET A 1 11.66 -13.76 12.78
C MET A 1 11.74 -12.28 12.41
N LYS A 2 12.85 -11.84 11.82
CA LYS A 2 13.08 -10.45 11.38
C LYS A 2 12.86 -10.35 9.86
N PHE A 3 12.09 -9.37 9.41
CA PHE A 3 11.80 -9.15 7.99
C PHE A 3 11.49 -7.68 7.70
N GLY A 4 11.66 -7.26 6.45
CA GLY A 4 11.40 -5.91 5.98
C GLY A 4 9.99 -5.73 5.43
N ILE A 5 9.39 -4.57 5.70
CA ILE A 5 8.08 -4.19 5.19
C ILE A 5 8.13 -2.80 4.58
N MET A 6 7.35 -2.56 3.52
CA MET A 6 7.30 -1.29 2.79
C MET A 6 5.88 -0.98 2.35
N THR A 7 5.56 0.31 2.30
CA THR A 7 4.42 0.83 1.54
C THR A 7 4.90 1.84 0.51
N PHE A 8 4.31 1.80 -0.70
CA PHE A 8 4.67 2.71 -1.77
C PHE A 8 3.47 3.01 -2.69
N ASN A 9 3.01 4.26 -2.70
CA ASN A 9 2.15 4.74 -3.77
C ASN A 9 3.02 4.98 -5.03
N ILE A 10 2.84 4.15 -6.06
CA ILE A 10 3.69 4.16 -7.25
C ILE A 10 3.19 5.13 -8.33
N HIS A 11 2.04 5.79 -8.11
CA HIS A 11 1.43 6.71 -9.06
C HIS A 11 1.42 6.12 -10.48
N HIS A 12 0.87 4.91 -10.65
CA HIS A 12 0.83 4.14 -11.91
C HIS A 12 2.19 4.01 -12.61
N GLY A 13 3.27 3.90 -11.84
CA GLY A 13 4.64 3.82 -12.34
C GLY A 13 5.16 5.13 -12.95
N LYS A 14 4.41 6.22 -12.82
CA LYS A 14 4.73 7.51 -13.42
C LYS A 14 5.58 8.35 -12.50
N GLY A 15 6.84 8.48 -12.87
CA GLY A 15 7.78 9.36 -12.21
C GLY A 15 7.45 10.84 -12.36
N ARG A 16 8.18 11.67 -11.61
CA ARG A 16 8.04 13.14 -11.68
C ARG A 16 8.54 13.76 -12.99
N ASP A 17 9.36 13.02 -13.74
CA ASP A 17 9.71 13.29 -15.14
C ASP A 17 8.56 13.00 -16.12
N ARG A 18 7.40 12.57 -15.59
CA ARG A 18 6.16 12.25 -16.30
C ARG A 18 6.26 11.02 -17.20
N ARG A 19 7.29 10.20 -17.03
CA ARG A 19 7.48 8.95 -17.75
C ARG A 19 7.00 7.80 -16.89
N VAL A 20 6.33 6.83 -17.52
CA VAL A 20 6.03 5.55 -16.89
C VAL A 20 7.28 4.68 -17.00
N ASP A 21 7.75 4.19 -15.86
CA ASP A 21 9.01 3.47 -15.74
C ASP A 21 8.90 2.44 -14.60
N LEU A 22 8.43 1.24 -14.94
CA LEU A 22 8.29 0.16 -13.96
C LEU A 22 9.65 -0.39 -13.52
N GLU A 23 10.68 -0.34 -14.36
CA GLU A 23 12.04 -0.75 -13.96
C GLU A 23 12.57 0.14 -12.85
N ARG A 24 12.34 1.46 -12.91
CA ARG A 24 12.66 2.39 -11.82
C ARG A 24 11.89 2.05 -10.54
N THR A 25 10.60 1.74 -10.66
CA THR A 25 9.76 1.33 -9.52
C THR A 25 10.29 0.03 -8.90
N ALA A 26 10.61 -0.97 -9.72
CA ALA A 26 11.20 -2.23 -9.29
C ALA A 26 12.57 -2.01 -8.63
N GLY A 27 13.41 -1.14 -9.19
CA GLY A 27 14.71 -0.77 -8.62
C GLY A 27 14.59 -0.23 -7.20
N VAL A 28 13.69 0.72 -6.95
CA VAL A 28 13.42 1.25 -5.60
C VAL A 28 12.98 0.14 -4.64
N ILE A 29 12.11 -0.76 -5.08
CA ILE A 29 11.64 -1.88 -4.24
C ILE A 29 12.78 -2.88 -3.97
N ALA A 30 13.55 -3.25 -4.98
CA ALA A 30 14.66 -4.20 -4.87
C ALA A 30 15.76 -3.67 -3.93
N GLU A 31 16.17 -2.42 -4.12
CA GLU A 31 17.19 -1.76 -3.27
C GLU A 31 16.73 -1.63 -1.81
N SER A 32 15.42 -1.53 -1.57
CA SER A 32 14.88 -1.47 -0.21
C SER A 32 15.15 -2.74 0.61
N GLY A 33 15.29 -3.89 -0.06
CA GLY A 33 15.43 -5.20 0.57
C GLY A 33 14.21 -5.65 1.38
N CYS A 34 13.04 -5.05 1.17
CA CYS A 34 11.81 -5.40 1.89
C CYS A 34 11.20 -6.70 1.39
N ASP A 35 10.64 -7.49 2.31
CA ASP A 35 10.09 -8.81 2.04
C ASP A 35 8.58 -8.79 1.77
N ILE A 36 7.87 -7.77 2.28
CA ILE A 36 6.43 -7.52 2.08
C ILE A 36 6.24 -6.05 1.68
N VAL A 37 5.60 -5.81 0.55
CA VAL A 37 5.46 -4.48 -0.05
C VAL A 37 4.01 -4.23 -0.45
N GLY A 38 3.37 -3.26 0.19
CA GLY A 38 2.05 -2.79 -0.18
C GLY A 38 2.16 -1.66 -1.21
N LEU A 39 1.43 -1.78 -2.30
CA LEU A 39 1.42 -0.80 -3.38
C LEU A 39 0.04 -0.16 -3.54
N ASN A 40 0.05 1.14 -3.77
CA ASN A 40 -1.15 1.90 -4.17
C ASN A 40 -0.96 2.45 -5.59
N GLU A 41 -2.08 2.75 -6.23
CA GLU A 41 -2.15 3.30 -7.58
C GLU A 41 -1.55 2.40 -8.67
N VAL A 42 -1.79 1.10 -8.56
CA VAL A 42 -1.31 0.11 -9.52
C VAL A 42 -2.33 -0.03 -10.64
N ASP A 43 -1.87 0.12 -11.88
CA ASP A 43 -2.67 -0.18 -13.07
C ASP A 43 -2.51 -1.64 -13.49
N GLN A 44 -3.62 -2.23 -13.93
CA GLN A 44 -3.63 -3.51 -14.64
C GLN A 44 -4.47 -3.31 -15.90
N HIS A 45 -3.78 -3.11 -17.02
CA HIS A 45 -4.39 -2.80 -18.32
C HIS A 45 -5.33 -1.58 -18.29
N PHE A 46 -5.10 -0.63 -17.39
CA PHE A 46 -6.13 0.36 -17.06
C PHE A 46 -6.39 1.36 -18.19
N SER A 47 -5.35 2.03 -18.69
CA SER A 47 -5.48 3.05 -19.73
C SER A 47 -4.14 3.32 -20.41
N ASN A 48 -4.18 4.16 -21.45
CA ASN A 48 -2.99 4.66 -22.13
C ASN A 48 -2.01 5.43 -21.23
N ARG A 49 -2.42 5.84 -20.02
CA ARG A 49 -1.52 6.53 -19.07
C ARG A 49 -0.34 5.68 -18.62
N SER A 50 -0.49 4.35 -18.69
CA SER A 50 0.45 3.30 -18.30
C SER A 50 0.67 2.29 -19.44
N ASP A 51 0.42 2.73 -20.68
CA ASP A 51 0.47 1.89 -21.89
C ASP A 51 -0.27 0.55 -21.80
N TYR A 52 -1.34 0.51 -20.98
CA TYR A 52 -2.11 -0.70 -20.70
C TYR A 52 -1.27 -1.87 -20.15
N GLU A 53 -0.16 -1.59 -19.48
CA GLU A 53 0.69 -2.62 -18.86
C GLU A 53 -0.04 -3.37 -17.72
N ASP A 54 0.32 -4.65 -17.53
CA ASP A 54 0.04 -5.38 -16.29
C ASP A 54 1.13 -5.07 -15.27
N GLN A 55 1.00 -3.94 -14.57
CA GLN A 55 2.08 -3.44 -13.72
C GLN A 55 2.37 -4.40 -12.56
N ILE A 56 1.35 -4.99 -11.96
CA ILE A 56 1.55 -5.92 -10.85
C ILE A 56 2.22 -7.22 -11.31
N GLY A 57 1.79 -7.78 -12.44
CA GLY A 57 2.43 -8.96 -13.02
C GLY A 57 3.90 -8.72 -13.36
N SER A 58 4.18 -7.60 -14.03
CA SER A 58 5.55 -7.19 -14.39
C SER A 58 6.45 -6.99 -13.16
N LEU A 59 5.97 -6.27 -12.13
CA LEU A 59 6.73 -6.06 -10.90
C LEU A 59 6.96 -7.39 -10.14
N ALA A 60 5.96 -8.27 -10.09
CA ALA A 60 6.09 -9.57 -9.43
C ALA A 60 7.14 -10.47 -10.11
N GLU A 61 7.15 -10.49 -11.45
CA GLU A 61 8.13 -11.23 -12.24
C GLU A 61 9.54 -10.67 -12.03
N GLN A 62 9.73 -9.35 -12.20
CA GLN A 62 11.04 -8.69 -12.05
C GLN A 62 11.63 -8.86 -10.64
N LEU A 63 10.80 -8.80 -9.61
CA LEU A 63 11.22 -8.90 -8.21
C LEU A 63 11.24 -10.33 -7.68
N ASN A 64 10.78 -11.31 -8.48
CA ASN A 64 10.60 -12.70 -8.09
C ASN A 64 9.80 -12.82 -6.78
N MET A 65 8.62 -12.20 -6.74
CA MET A 65 7.73 -12.13 -5.59
C MET A 65 6.34 -12.69 -5.92
N HIS A 66 5.68 -13.27 -4.92
CA HIS A 66 4.24 -13.53 -4.98
C HIS A 66 3.47 -12.22 -4.94
N TYR A 67 2.28 -12.19 -5.53
CA TYR A 67 1.42 -11.01 -5.49
C TYR A 67 -0.05 -11.32 -5.23
N ALA A 68 -0.75 -10.32 -4.70
CA ALA A 68 -2.21 -10.24 -4.66
C ALA A 68 -2.65 -8.85 -5.13
N TYR A 69 -3.81 -8.77 -5.77
CA TYR A 69 -4.29 -7.52 -6.38
C TYR A 69 -5.78 -7.30 -6.10
N CYS A 70 -6.12 -6.12 -5.58
CA CYS A 70 -7.48 -5.73 -5.27
C CYS A 70 -7.89 -4.48 -6.06
N PRO A 71 -8.71 -4.62 -7.13
CA PRO A 71 -9.14 -3.48 -7.93
C PRO A 71 -10.02 -2.54 -7.10
N SER A 72 -9.64 -1.26 -7.09
CA SER A 72 -10.46 -0.15 -6.60
C SER A 72 -11.46 0.33 -7.65
N LEU A 73 -11.08 0.22 -8.93
CA LEU A 73 -11.91 0.53 -10.08
C LEU A 73 -11.75 -0.57 -11.14
N SER A 74 -12.86 -0.94 -11.79
CA SER A 74 -12.86 -1.85 -12.93
C SER A 74 -13.74 -1.25 -14.02
N LEU A 75 -13.17 -1.07 -15.21
CA LEU A 75 -13.88 -0.63 -16.39
C LEU A 75 -14.10 -1.85 -17.29
N SER A 76 -15.35 -2.04 -17.71
CA SER A 76 -15.67 -3.02 -18.73
C SER A 76 -15.01 -2.59 -20.03
N SER A 77 -14.15 -3.43 -20.58
CA SER A 77 -13.69 -3.26 -21.94
C SER A 77 -14.68 -4.00 -22.83
N GLY A 78 -15.60 -3.26 -23.45
CA GLY A 78 -16.82 -3.81 -24.06
C GLY A 78 -16.61 -5.08 -24.91
N ASP A 79 -15.49 -5.17 -25.62
CA ASP A 79 -15.19 -6.23 -26.60
C ASP A 79 -13.89 -7.03 -26.32
N SER A 80 -13.21 -6.78 -25.20
CA SER A 80 -11.96 -7.51 -24.87
C SER A 80 -12.12 -8.36 -23.62
N SER A 81 -11.55 -9.56 -23.64
CA SER A 81 -11.47 -10.47 -22.47
C SER A 81 -10.66 -9.92 -21.30
N VAL A 82 -10.03 -8.74 -21.45
CA VAL A 82 -9.17 -8.11 -20.46
C VAL A 82 -9.93 -7.04 -19.69
N ASN A 83 -10.03 -7.20 -18.37
CA ASN A 83 -10.58 -6.18 -17.49
C ASN A 83 -9.55 -5.05 -17.31
N ARG A 84 -10.00 -3.80 -17.46
CA ARG A 84 -9.18 -2.61 -17.25
C ARG A 84 -9.32 -2.16 -15.81
N GLN A 85 -8.28 -2.32 -15.00
CA GLN A 85 -8.38 -2.18 -13.55
C GLN A 85 -7.32 -1.28 -12.96
N TYR A 86 -7.67 -0.60 -11.86
CA TYR A 86 -6.77 0.22 -11.06
C TYR A 86 -7.02 -0.06 -9.59
N GLY A 87 -5.98 -0.19 -8.77
CA GLY A 87 -6.17 -0.53 -7.36
C GLY A 87 -4.93 -0.67 -6.50
N ASN A 88 -5.07 -1.49 -5.47
CA ASN A 88 -4.03 -1.78 -4.49
C ASN A 88 -3.43 -3.15 -4.77
N ALA A 89 -2.15 -3.32 -4.48
CA ALA A 89 -1.48 -4.60 -4.63
C ALA A 89 -0.59 -4.92 -3.42
N LEU A 90 -0.28 -6.20 -3.27
CA LEU A 90 0.71 -6.72 -2.34
C LEU A 90 1.75 -7.49 -3.13
N LEU A 91 3.02 -7.22 -2.90
CA LEU A 91 4.15 -8.04 -3.32
C LEU A 91 4.80 -8.65 -2.08
N THR A 92 5.19 -9.92 -2.13
CA THR A 92 5.82 -10.58 -0.99
C THR A 92 6.72 -11.74 -1.41
N ARG A 93 7.84 -11.92 -0.73
CA ARG A 93 8.71 -13.10 -0.87
C ARG A 93 8.12 -14.36 -0.24
N PHE A 94 7.10 -14.19 0.58
CA PHE A 94 6.45 -15.25 1.34
C PHE A 94 5.16 -15.71 0.68
N PRO A 95 4.77 -17.00 0.79
CA PRO A 95 3.54 -17.50 0.21
C PRO A 95 2.30 -16.76 0.73
N ILE A 96 1.46 -16.31 -0.20
CA ILE A 96 0.11 -15.82 0.10
C ILE A 96 -0.81 -17.03 0.17
N VAL A 97 -1.48 -17.20 1.31
CA VAL A 97 -2.28 -18.39 1.61
C VAL A 97 -3.76 -18.17 1.30
N LYS A 98 -4.22 -16.92 1.45
CA LYS A 98 -5.60 -16.55 1.26
C LYS A 98 -5.68 -15.06 0.97
N GLU A 99 -6.56 -14.67 0.06
CA GLU A 99 -6.86 -13.27 -0.27
C GLU A 99 -8.36 -12.99 -0.13
N ARG A 100 -8.69 -11.74 0.22
CA ARG A 100 -10.04 -11.20 0.35
C ARG A 100 -10.03 -9.77 -0.18
N HIS A 101 -11.03 -9.43 -0.98
CA HIS A 101 -11.12 -8.14 -1.68
C HIS A 101 -12.38 -7.39 -1.23
N HIS A 102 -12.20 -6.19 -0.72
CA HIS A 102 -13.31 -5.35 -0.24
C HIS A 102 -13.36 -4.07 -1.04
N SER A 103 -14.42 -3.88 -1.83
CA SER A 103 -14.58 -2.69 -2.67
C SER A 103 -15.47 -1.63 -2.00
N PHE A 104 -15.04 -0.38 -2.05
CA PHE A 104 -15.77 0.79 -1.57
C PHE A 104 -16.41 1.56 -2.73
N ASN A 105 -17.42 0.97 -3.35
CA ASN A 105 -18.15 1.58 -4.47
C ASN A 105 -19.43 2.28 -4.01
N PHE A 106 -19.30 3.35 -3.23
CA PHE A 106 -20.46 4.07 -2.68
C PHE A 106 -21.29 4.78 -3.77
N VAL A 107 -20.64 5.35 -4.79
CA VAL A 107 -21.31 5.97 -5.95
C VAL A 107 -20.47 5.76 -7.21
N LYS A 108 -20.87 4.81 -8.06
CA LYS A 108 -20.14 4.49 -9.31
C LYS A 108 -20.04 5.72 -10.23
N GLY A 109 -18.84 6.03 -10.72
CA GLY A 109 -18.61 7.01 -11.78
C GLY A 109 -18.55 8.48 -11.35
N LEU A 110 -18.92 8.82 -10.11
CA LEU A 110 -18.84 10.20 -9.58
C LEU A 110 -17.68 10.40 -8.61
N ILE A 111 -17.25 9.33 -7.95
CA ILE A 111 -16.16 9.35 -6.99
C ILE A 111 -15.16 8.26 -7.36
N GLU A 112 -13.87 8.56 -7.21
CA GLU A 112 -12.81 7.59 -7.39
C GLU A 112 -13.01 6.40 -6.44
N GLY A 113 -13.15 5.19 -7.00
CA GLY A 113 -13.31 3.98 -6.21
C GLY A 113 -12.11 3.75 -5.28
N ARG A 114 -12.35 3.10 -4.14
CA ARG A 114 -11.31 2.61 -3.23
C ARG A 114 -11.54 1.14 -2.92
N SER A 115 -10.50 0.48 -2.44
CA SER A 115 -10.58 -0.90 -1.96
C SER A 115 -9.69 -1.13 -0.74
N LEU A 116 -9.94 -2.25 -0.08
CA LEU A 116 -9.07 -2.84 0.94
C LEU A 116 -8.71 -4.24 0.46
N LEU A 117 -7.42 -4.43 0.15
CA LEU A 117 -6.83 -5.76 -0.05
C LEU A 117 -6.55 -6.35 1.32
N GLU A 118 -6.97 -7.60 1.54
CA GLU A 118 -6.67 -8.37 2.73
C GLU A 118 -6.04 -9.70 2.32
N ALA A 119 -4.84 -9.99 2.81
CA ALA A 119 -4.10 -11.20 2.48
C ALA A 119 -3.51 -11.85 3.72
N ASP A 120 -3.62 -13.17 3.83
CA ASP A 120 -2.94 -13.95 4.85
C ASP A 120 -1.60 -14.45 4.27
N VAL A 121 -0.48 -14.06 4.88
CA VAL A 121 0.90 -14.31 4.41
C VAL A 121 1.63 -15.23 5.39
N ARG A 122 2.22 -16.31 4.88
CA ARG A 122 2.91 -17.32 5.71
C ARG A 122 4.41 -17.06 5.81
N ILE A 123 4.89 -16.78 7.02
CA ILE A 123 6.30 -16.54 7.33
C ILE A 123 6.82 -17.64 8.26
N GLY A 124 7.54 -18.61 7.70
CA GLY A 124 7.86 -19.86 8.42
C GLY A 124 6.57 -20.57 8.86
N ASP A 125 6.45 -20.89 10.14
CA ASP A 125 5.27 -21.55 10.72
C ASP A 125 4.17 -20.57 11.16
N ARG A 126 4.34 -19.27 10.91
CA ARG A 126 3.42 -18.21 11.35
C ARG A 126 2.59 -17.67 10.20
N LEU A 127 1.35 -17.32 10.50
CA LEU A 127 0.46 -16.64 9.58
C LEU A 127 0.22 -15.21 10.06
N LEU A 128 0.42 -14.25 9.16
CA LEU A 128 0.14 -12.84 9.39
C LEU A 128 -0.98 -12.39 8.47
N ARG A 129 -1.76 -11.40 8.90
CA ARG A 129 -2.70 -10.73 8.02
C ARG A 129 -2.15 -9.39 7.58
N VAL A 130 -2.10 -9.18 6.28
CA VAL A 130 -1.64 -7.94 5.64
C VAL A 130 -2.82 -7.27 4.97
N PHE A 131 -3.01 -5.99 5.27
CA PHE A 131 -3.98 -5.13 4.61
C PHE A 131 -3.27 -4.06 3.80
N VAL A 132 -3.69 -3.85 2.55
CA VAL A 132 -3.23 -2.74 1.71
C VAL A 132 -4.43 -1.89 1.32
N THR A 133 -4.35 -0.59 1.58
CA THR A 133 -5.45 0.34 1.26
C THR A 133 -4.96 1.68 0.76
N HIS A 134 -5.80 2.34 -0.02
CA HIS A 134 -5.67 3.75 -0.36
C HIS A 134 -6.99 4.39 0.11
N LEU A 135 -6.96 5.37 0.99
CA LEU A 135 -8.20 5.99 1.50
C LEU A 135 -8.61 7.20 0.65
N SER A 136 -9.89 7.54 0.68
CA SER A 136 -10.44 8.68 -0.06
C SER A 136 -10.00 10.01 0.54
N LEU A 137 -9.80 11.03 -0.30
CA LEU A 137 -9.67 12.42 0.16
C LEU A 137 -10.99 13.02 0.67
N ASN A 138 -12.14 12.44 0.31
CA ASN A 138 -13.44 12.89 0.80
C ASN A 138 -13.60 12.51 2.28
N PRO A 139 -13.78 13.47 3.22
CA PRO A 139 -13.76 13.17 4.66
C PRO A 139 -14.85 12.20 5.13
N TRP A 140 -16.02 12.19 4.50
CA TRP A 140 -17.12 11.28 4.87
C TRP A 140 -16.80 9.84 4.43
N LEU A 141 -16.35 9.66 3.20
CA LEU A 141 -15.93 8.35 2.67
C LEU A 141 -14.70 7.83 3.41
N HIS A 142 -13.71 8.70 3.65
CA HIS A 142 -12.53 8.38 4.44
C HIS A 142 -12.91 7.81 5.80
N GLY A 143 -13.85 8.45 6.50
CA GLY A 143 -14.37 7.97 7.78
C GLY A 143 -15.01 6.59 7.68
N LYS A 144 -15.87 6.36 6.67
CA LYS A 144 -16.50 5.04 6.43
C LYS A 144 -15.49 3.94 6.12
N GLN A 145 -14.49 4.26 5.29
CA GLN A 145 -13.43 3.32 4.92
C GLN A 145 -12.53 3.00 6.12
N THR A 146 -12.19 4.01 6.94
CA THR A 146 -11.44 3.83 8.18
C THR A 146 -12.19 2.95 9.16
N ASP A 147 -13.50 3.16 9.34
CA ASP A 147 -14.32 2.37 10.26
C ASP A 147 -14.40 0.91 9.79
N PHE A 148 -14.59 0.66 8.49
CA PHE A 148 -14.57 -0.69 7.92
C PHE A 148 -13.21 -1.39 8.07
N LEU A 149 -12.11 -0.66 7.83
CA LEU A 149 -10.77 -1.18 8.05
C LEU A 149 -10.59 -1.64 9.51
N ILE A 150 -11.01 -0.81 10.47
CA ILE A 150 -10.90 -1.13 11.90
C ILE A 150 -11.73 -2.38 12.25
N GLU A 151 -12.94 -2.50 11.71
CA GLU A 151 -13.78 -3.69 11.89
C GLU A 151 -13.05 -4.96 11.43
N ARG A 152 -12.47 -4.96 10.21
CA ARG A 152 -11.70 -6.09 9.68
C ARG A 152 -10.44 -6.40 10.50
N VAL A 153 -9.77 -5.37 11.02
CA VAL A 153 -8.61 -5.52 11.91
C VAL A 153 -9.03 -6.18 13.23
N GLN A 154 -10.18 -5.82 13.79
CA GLN A 154 -10.67 -6.36 15.07
C GLN A 154 -11.22 -7.79 14.96
N GLU A 155 -11.71 -8.19 13.78
CA GLU A 155 -12.13 -9.56 13.48
C GLU A 155 -10.95 -10.51 13.19
N SER A 156 -9.72 -9.99 13.11
CA SER A 156 -8.55 -10.80 12.83
C SER A 156 -8.03 -11.46 14.11
N ASP A 157 -8.04 -12.80 14.11
CA ASP A 157 -7.32 -13.60 15.12
C ASP A 157 -5.80 -13.69 14.84
N LEU A 158 -5.34 -13.13 13.71
CA LEU A 158 -3.95 -13.08 13.31
C LEU A 158 -3.33 -11.72 13.65
N PRO A 159 -2.02 -11.65 13.92
CA PRO A 159 -1.30 -10.38 13.96
C PRO A 159 -1.39 -9.67 12.61
N VAL A 160 -1.61 -8.37 12.67
CA VAL A 160 -1.98 -7.55 11.54
C VAL A 160 -0.87 -6.57 11.18
N ILE A 161 -0.66 -6.40 9.89
CA ILE A 161 0.04 -5.27 9.27
C ILE A 161 -0.97 -4.55 8.37
N VAL A 162 -1.15 -3.25 8.54
CA VAL A 162 -1.95 -2.41 7.64
C VAL A 162 -1.04 -1.38 7.01
N MET A 163 -1.08 -1.22 5.70
CA MET A 163 -0.20 -0.32 4.99
C MET A 163 -0.88 0.38 3.80
N GLY A 164 -0.34 1.53 3.41
CA GLY A 164 -0.79 2.27 2.23
C GLY A 164 -0.81 3.79 2.42
N ASP A 165 -1.36 4.48 1.42
CA ASP A 165 -1.70 5.90 1.45
C ASP A 165 -3.05 6.11 2.14
N PHE A 166 -3.00 6.61 3.38
CA PHE A 166 -4.20 6.87 4.17
C PHE A 166 -4.81 8.24 3.86
N ASN A 167 -4.19 9.08 3.04
CA ASN A 167 -4.65 10.44 2.73
C ASN A 167 -5.00 11.27 3.99
N MET A 168 -4.29 11.01 5.10
CA MET A 168 -4.55 11.65 6.39
C MET A 168 -3.25 12.12 7.03
N LYS A 169 -3.38 13.18 7.84
CA LYS A 169 -2.25 13.72 8.61
C LYS A 169 -2.09 12.95 9.94
N PRO A 170 -0.88 12.94 10.52
CA PRO A 170 -0.67 12.46 11.89
C PRO A 170 -1.61 13.17 12.85
N HIS A 171 -2.05 12.47 13.90
CA HIS A 171 -2.92 13.01 14.96
C HIS A 171 -4.32 13.48 14.51
N SER A 172 -4.67 13.31 13.23
CA SER A 172 -6.03 13.53 12.73
C SER A 172 -7.04 12.55 13.35
N ARG A 173 -8.35 12.82 13.20
CA ARG A 173 -9.39 11.93 13.75
C ARG A 173 -9.28 10.49 13.21
N GLY A 174 -9.04 10.33 11.90
CA GLY A 174 -8.84 9.03 11.28
C GLY A 174 -7.59 8.33 11.83
N TRP A 175 -6.47 9.06 11.93
CA TRP A 175 -5.23 8.53 12.48
C TRP A 175 -5.41 8.03 13.91
N LYS A 176 -6.07 8.81 14.78
CA LYS A 176 -6.32 8.43 16.18
C LYS A 176 -7.12 7.14 16.29
N LYS A 177 -8.17 6.97 15.48
CA LYS A 177 -8.97 5.74 15.45
C LYS A 177 -8.13 4.50 15.13
N VAL A 178 -7.21 4.60 14.16
CA VAL A 178 -6.33 3.49 13.80
C VAL A 178 -5.27 3.27 14.89
N ALA A 179 -4.65 4.34 15.40
CA ALA A 179 -3.61 4.29 16.44
C ALA A 179 -4.13 3.78 17.80
N GLU A 180 -5.43 3.92 18.08
CA GLU A 180 -6.07 3.27 19.23
C GLU A 180 -6.02 1.74 19.13
N LYS A 181 -6.03 1.18 17.92
CA LYS A 181 -6.10 -0.27 17.67
C LYS A 181 -4.77 -0.87 17.24
N LEU A 182 -3.89 -0.09 16.63
CA LEU A 182 -2.59 -0.52 16.11
C LEU A 182 -1.48 0.47 16.50
N ALA A 183 -0.23 0.02 16.50
CA ALA A 183 0.92 0.89 16.65
C ALA A 183 1.32 1.48 15.28
N ASP A 184 1.58 2.78 15.21
CA ASP A 184 2.21 3.41 14.04
C ASP A 184 3.69 2.97 14.01
N LEU A 185 4.15 2.45 12.86
CA LEU A 185 5.55 2.06 12.66
C LEU A 185 6.50 3.24 12.86
N TRP A 186 6.04 4.46 12.55
CA TRP A 186 6.85 5.66 12.63
C TRP A 186 6.66 6.42 13.95
N ASP A 187 7.63 6.27 14.86
CA ASP A 187 7.72 7.07 16.07
C ASP A 187 8.34 8.45 15.78
N GLU A 188 7.51 9.50 15.86
CA GLU A 188 7.94 10.89 15.63
C GLU A 188 9.03 11.36 16.62
N ARG A 189 9.12 10.75 17.81
CA ARG A 189 10.14 11.09 18.81
C ARG A 189 11.52 10.56 18.42
N GLN A 190 11.56 9.45 17.69
CA GLN A 190 12.79 8.79 17.28
C GLN A 190 13.24 9.27 15.89
N TYR A 191 12.31 9.39 14.94
CA TYR A 191 12.63 9.61 13.52
C TYR A 191 12.23 11.00 13.00
N GLY A 192 11.61 11.84 13.83
CA GLY A 192 11.11 13.14 13.41
C GLY A 192 9.83 13.03 12.58
N GLN A 193 9.64 13.92 11.60
CA GLN A 193 8.32 14.11 10.98
C GLN A 193 7.89 13.03 9.98
N GLY A 194 8.82 12.31 9.36
CA GLY A 194 8.49 11.21 8.43
C GLY A 194 7.67 11.61 7.21
N PHE A 195 7.93 12.78 6.63
CA PHE A 195 7.16 13.23 5.47
C PHE A 195 7.44 12.38 4.23
N THR A 196 6.38 11.97 3.54
CA THR A 196 6.41 11.12 2.35
C THR A 196 5.97 11.86 1.09
N HIS A 197 5.25 12.98 1.22
CA HIS A 197 4.67 13.70 0.08
C HIS A 197 4.81 15.23 0.21
N PRO A 198 5.06 15.96 -0.89
CA PRO A 198 5.47 15.46 -2.22
C PRO A 198 6.94 15.02 -2.19
N SER A 199 7.32 14.05 -3.01
CA SER A 199 8.61 13.34 -2.91
C SER A 199 9.87 14.22 -2.94
N HIS A 200 9.90 15.25 -3.79
CA HIS A 200 11.07 16.15 -3.91
C HIS A 200 11.21 17.21 -2.82
N ARG A 201 10.13 17.53 -2.10
CA ARG A 201 10.11 18.48 -0.98
C ARG A 201 9.06 18.02 0.02
N PRO A 202 9.31 16.91 0.74
CA PRO A 202 8.31 16.29 1.59
C PRO A 202 7.87 17.26 2.70
N ARG A 203 6.55 17.41 2.86
CA ARG A 203 5.93 18.31 3.85
C ARG A 203 4.73 17.68 4.56
N ARG A 204 4.30 16.50 4.12
CA ARG A 204 3.16 15.75 4.63
C ARG A 204 3.55 14.28 4.76
N ARG A 205 3.12 13.63 5.83
CA ARG A 205 3.13 12.17 5.98
C ARG A 205 1.72 11.68 5.69
N LEU A 206 1.55 10.98 4.57
CA LEU A 206 0.27 10.45 4.10
C LEU A 206 0.28 8.91 4.05
N ASP A 207 1.45 8.34 3.89
CA ASP A 207 1.69 6.90 3.82
C ASP A 207 2.08 6.36 5.19
N TYR A 208 1.46 5.24 5.58
CA TYR A 208 1.62 4.67 6.91
C TYR A 208 1.79 3.15 6.85
N ILE A 209 2.46 2.63 7.86
CA ILE A 209 2.43 1.21 8.21
C ILE A 209 1.99 1.12 9.66
N PHE A 210 0.84 0.52 9.91
CA PHE A 210 0.32 0.23 11.25
C PHE A 210 0.44 -1.25 11.56
N LEU A 211 0.78 -1.57 12.81
CA LEU A 211 1.14 -2.91 13.24
C LEU A 211 0.36 -3.33 14.49
N SER A 212 0.03 -4.61 14.61
CA SER A 212 -0.32 -5.17 15.92
C SER A 212 0.78 -4.89 16.94
N ARG A 213 0.42 -4.67 18.20
CA ARG A 213 1.38 -4.33 19.27
C ARG A 213 2.38 -5.46 19.60
N SER A 214 2.18 -6.64 19.05
CA SER A 214 3.11 -7.77 19.15
C SER A 214 4.36 -7.62 18.26
N PHE A 215 4.36 -6.70 17.29
CA PHE A 215 5.53 -6.44 16.46
C PHE A 215 6.52 -5.52 17.19
N HIS A 216 7.81 -5.83 17.04
CA HIS A 216 8.89 -4.93 17.45
C HIS A 216 9.50 -4.26 16.23
N VAL A 217 9.48 -2.93 16.19
CA VAL A 217 10.09 -2.13 15.11
C VAL A 217 11.54 -1.85 15.49
N SER A 218 12.47 -2.32 14.66
CA SER A 218 13.91 -2.09 14.84
C SER A 218 14.43 -0.88 14.07
N VAL A 219 13.86 -0.61 12.89
CA VAL A 219 14.22 0.50 12.01
C VAL A 219 12.95 0.97 11.30
N ALA A 220 12.80 2.29 11.14
CA ALA A 220 11.85 2.91 10.24
C ALA A 220 12.58 3.95 9.37
N GLU A 221 12.22 4.02 8.08
CA GLU A 221 12.91 4.88 7.11
C GLU A 221 11.93 5.34 6.03
N VAL A 222 12.00 6.63 5.66
CA VAL A 222 11.41 7.14 4.42
C VAL A 222 12.48 7.02 3.33
N VAL A 223 12.23 6.21 2.31
CA VAL A 223 13.20 5.90 1.26
C VAL A 223 13.25 7.06 0.27
N ALA A 224 14.39 7.75 0.20
CA ALA A 224 14.58 8.90 -0.69
C ALA A 224 15.69 8.67 -1.73
N VAL A 225 15.99 7.42 -2.06
CA VAL A 225 17.06 7.04 -3.02
C VAL A 225 16.77 7.57 -4.42
N ASP A 226 15.52 7.47 -4.88
CA ASP A 226 15.04 8.10 -6.11
C ASP A 226 13.71 8.84 -5.86
N PRO A 227 13.76 10.12 -5.48
CA PRO A 227 12.56 10.95 -5.31
C PRO A 227 11.80 11.24 -6.61
N ASN A 228 12.30 10.81 -7.77
CA ASN A 228 11.58 10.92 -9.04
C ASN A 228 10.80 9.66 -9.41
N ALA A 229 10.93 8.57 -8.66
CA ALA A 229 10.23 7.32 -8.94
C ALA A 229 8.69 7.45 -8.82
N SER A 230 8.23 8.32 -7.92
CA SER A 230 6.81 8.65 -7.73
C SER A 230 6.71 10.07 -7.16
N ASP A 231 5.49 10.61 -7.07
CA ASP A 231 5.21 11.83 -6.30
C ASP A 231 5.10 11.56 -4.78
N HIS A 232 5.10 10.29 -4.37
CA HIS A 232 5.27 9.82 -2.99
C HIS A 232 6.67 9.20 -2.78
N LEU A 233 7.20 9.32 -1.55
CA LEU A 233 8.34 8.53 -1.09
C LEU A 233 7.82 7.26 -0.41
N PRO A 234 8.45 6.10 -0.66
CA PRO A 234 8.15 4.90 0.09
C PRO A 234 8.45 5.06 1.59
N LEU A 235 7.63 4.44 2.43
CA LEU A 235 7.90 4.25 3.86
C LEU A 235 8.23 2.78 4.09
N LYS A 236 9.35 2.49 4.73
CA LYS A 236 9.76 1.12 5.09
C LYS A 236 10.07 1.00 6.58
N GLY A 237 10.10 -0.23 7.05
CA GLY A 237 10.75 -0.57 8.30
C GLY A 237 11.13 -2.03 8.40
N ILE A 238 11.90 -2.34 9.44
CA ILE A 238 12.35 -3.69 9.74
C ILE A 238 11.73 -4.12 11.05
N VAL A 239 10.94 -5.19 11.02
CA VAL A 239 10.15 -5.65 12.17
C VAL A 239 10.56 -7.06 12.60
N THR A 240 10.30 -7.38 13.85
CA THR A 240 10.42 -8.73 14.41
C THR A 240 9.09 -9.18 15.02
N TYR A 241 8.74 -10.45 14.79
CA TYR A 241 7.55 -11.11 15.35
C TYR A 241 7.81 -12.60 15.65
#